data_AF-A0A2V8E534-F1
#
_entry.id   AF-A0A2V8E534-F1
#
_cell.length_a   1.000
_cell.length_b   1.000
_cell.length_c   1.000
_cell.angle_alpha   90.00
_cell.angle_beta   90.00
_cell.angle_gamma   90.00
#
_symmetry.space_group_name_H-M   'P 1'
#
loop_
_entity.id
_entity.type
_entity.pdbx_description
1 polymer ?
#
loop_
_entity_poly.entity_id
_entity_poly.type
_entity_poly.pdbx_seq_one_letter_code
_entity_poly.pdbx_strand_id
1 'polypeptide(L)'
;MRRRLPADGRLAPVLFTLFMSACASAPPAPPPAPAGPTYEEKIASILRLEDQRVLRDPAPPVAPAPAPPARGQRPAVVAPPPPLPPPPDLLRLVADGEPRVRRRAALAIGRVGLAQGVQPLVAALADMDPEVRQVAAFALGLIGDARARDPLVAALNDPSPLVEGSAAEALGLIGDAGAADAVGRLAGRIVQSGALAQTPPESDDARRDTPAGALRLAVGALVRLKAYGPLAAAVLDNGQPRVRWWPIAYALQRLEDKRVGDRPPIATCSSKPCARSDASATPRRRTRC
;
A
#
# COMPACT_ATOMS: atom_id res chain seq x y z
N MET A 1 15.87 109.37 -5.94
CA MET A 1 16.87 109.97 -5.02
C MET A 1 16.93 109.16 -3.73
N ARG A 2 18.15 108.79 -3.30
CA ARG A 2 18.61 108.45 -1.93
C ARG A 2 17.92 107.26 -1.22
N ARG A 3 18.57 106.10 -1.18
CA ARG A 3 19.45 105.57 -0.10
C ARG A 3 18.75 105.49 1.28
N ARG A 4 18.62 104.27 1.81
CA ARG A 4 19.28 103.78 3.06
C ARG A 4 18.72 102.39 3.44
N LEU A 5 19.61 101.39 3.48
CA LEU A 5 19.59 100.31 4.50
C LEU A 5 20.18 100.93 5.79
N PRO A 6 19.79 100.51 7.01
CA PRO A 6 20.33 99.25 7.55
C PRO A 6 19.44 98.51 8.57
N ALA A 7 19.90 97.29 8.84
CA ALA A 7 19.93 96.56 10.13
C ALA A 7 18.65 96.48 10.98
N ASP A 8 18.16 95.26 11.15
CA ASP A 8 17.86 94.76 12.50
C ASP A 8 17.90 93.23 12.53
N GLY A 9 18.69 92.72 13.47
CA GLY A 9 18.89 91.31 13.71
C GLY A 9 17.68 90.67 14.36
N ARG A 10 17.34 89.47 13.90
CA ARG A 10 16.65 88.47 14.72
C ARG A 10 17.28 87.11 14.48
N LEU A 11 17.88 86.61 15.56
CA LEU A 11 18.33 85.24 15.74
C LEU A 11 17.14 84.31 15.50
N ALA A 12 17.17 83.53 14.42
CA ALA A 12 16.29 82.39 14.24
C ALA A 12 16.99 81.14 14.81
N PRO A 13 16.35 80.34 15.68
CA PRO A 13 16.95 79.11 16.18
C PRO A 13 17.00 78.10 15.04
N VAL A 14 18.21 77.61 14.76
CA VAL A 14 18.45 76.45 13.89
C VAL A 14 17.80 75.24 14.58
N LEU A 15 16.62 74.85 14.10
CA LEU A 15 15.97 73.61 14.49
C LEU A 15 16.78 72.46 13.87
N PHE A 16 17.77 71.97 14.61
CA PHE A 16 18.59 70.82 14.21
C PHE A 16 17.70 69.57 14.32
N THR A 17 17.01 69.22 13.24
CA THR A 17 16.32 67.94 13.11
C THR A 17 17.36 66.83 13.09
N LEU A 18 17.66 66.29 14.28
CA LEU A 18 18.36 65.03 14.45
C LEU A 18 17.51 63.92 13.81
N PHE A 19 17.78 63.59 12.55
CA PHE A 19 17.41 62.32 11.96
C PHE A 19 18.20 61.24 12.70
N MET A 20 17.64 60.74 13.80
CA MET A 20 18.04 59.46 14.36
C MET A 20 17.61 58.39 13.37
N SER A 21 18.48 58.13 12.39
CA SER A 21 18.43 56.93 11.57
C SER A 21 18.74 55.74 12.50
N ALA A 22 17.73 55.33 13.25
CA ALA A 22 17.76 54.10 14.00
C ALA A 22 17.72 52.97 12.98
N CYS A 23 18.90 52.46 12.63
CA CYS A 23 19.03 51.14 12.01
C CYS A 23 18.48 50.11 13.00
N ALA A 24 17.16 49.92 13.00
CA ALA A 24 16.54 48.76 13.61
C ALA A 24 16.94 47.56 12.75
N SER A 25 18.08 46.95 13.07
CA SER A 25 18.50 45.68 12.52
C SER A 25 17.37 44.69 12.77
N ALA A 26 16.71 44.22 11.70
CA ALA A 26 15.75 43.13 11.79
C ALA A 26 16.42 41.97 12.55
N PRO A 27 15.74 41.34 13.52
CA PRO A 27 16.30 40.18 14.21
C PRO A 27 16.70 39.14 13.15
N PRO A 28 17.87 38.48 13.31
CA PRO A 28 18.29 37.45 12.36
C PRO A 28 17.17 36.42 12.23
N ALA A 29 16.82 36.08 11.00
CA ALA A 29 15.80 35.08 10.72
C ALA A 29 16.09 33.84 11.58
N PRO A 30 15.07 33.25 12.24
CA PRO A 30 15.27 32.04 13.02
C PRO A 30 15.97 31.01 12.13
N PRO A 31 16.96 30.26 12.66
CA PRO A 31 17.64 29.24 11.88
C PRO A 31 16.59 28.31 11.26
N PRO A 32 16.78 27.85 10.01
CA PRO A 32 15.85 26.92 9.39
C PRO A 32 15.65 25.75 10.35
N ALA A 33 14.39 25.40 10.62
CA ALA A 33 14.06 24.25 11.45
C ALA A 33 14.88 23.04 10.95
N PRO A 34 15.42 22.21 11.84
CA PRO A 34 16.19 21.05 11.42
C PRO A 34 15.37 20.26 10.42
N ALA A 35 15.94 20.03 9.23
CA ALA A 35 15.29 19.21 8.22
C ALA A 35 14.92 17.87 8.88
N GLY A 36 13.65 17.47 8.76
CA GLY A 36 13.22 16.16 9.23
C GLY A 36 14.02 15.03 8.55
N PRO A 37 13.91 13.79 9.04
CA PRO A 37 14.66 12.68 8.47
C PRO A 37 14.38 12.55 6.97
N THR A 38 15.44 12.35 6.20
CA THR A 38 15.41 12.11 4.76
C THR A 38 14.68 10.80 4.44
N TYR A 39 14.28 10.63 3.17
CA TYR A 39 13.68 9.38 2.70
C TYR A 39 14.55 8.16 3.01
N GLU A 40 15.85 8.23 2.70
CA GLU A 40 16.79 7.13 2.94
C GLU A 40 16.92 6.81 4.44
N GLU A 41 16.96 7.84 5.30
CA GLU A 41 16.99 7.64 6.76
C GLU A 41 15.71 6.98 7.29
N LYS A 42 14.54 7.35 6.73
CA LYS A 42 13.26 6.71 7.07
C LYS A 42 13.25 5.24 6.63
N ILE A 43 13.69 4.93 5.42
CA ILE A 43 13.77 3.55 4.92
C ILE A 43 14.76 2.73 5.75
N ALA A 44 15.97 3.25 5.99
CA ALA A 44 16.97 2.60 6.84
C ALA A 44 16.43 2.33 8.26
N SER A 45 15.64 3.25 8.80
CA SER A 45 14.97 3.08 10.09
C SER A 45 13.95 1.94 10.06
N ILE A 46 13.13 1.83 9.02
CA ILE A 46 12.16 0.72 8.88
C ILE A 46 12.89 -0.63 8.82
N LEU A 47 13.95 -0.73 8.01
CA LEU A 47 14.73 -1.96 7.90
C LEU A 47 15.32 -2.38 9.25
N ARG A 48 15.91 -1.42 9.98
CA ARG A 48 16.45 -1.67 11.32
C ARG A 48 15.38 -2.14 12.31
N LEU A 49 14.21 -1.49 12.32
CA LEU A 49 13.12 -1.83 13.24
C LEU A 49 12.50 -3.19 12.93
N GLU A 50 12.42 -3.57 11.65
CA GLU A 50 12.00 -4.91 11.24
C GLU A 50 13.01 -5.95 11.74
N ASP A 51 14.30 -5.75 11.46
CA ASP A 51 15.38 -6.66 11.85
C ASP A 51 15.45 -6.86 13.38
N GLN A 52 15.44 -5.77 14.16
CA GLN A 52 15.42 -5.82 15.63
C GLN A 52 14.26 -6.64 16.20
N ARG A 53 13.07 -6.50 15.60
CA ARG A 53 11.86 -7.17 16.07
C ARG A 53 11.78 -8.62 15.60
N VAL A 54 12.33 -8.94 14.42
CA VAL A 54 12.45 -10.32 13.93
C VAL A 54 13.48 -11.10 14.74
N LEU A 55 14.62 -10.50 15.08
CA LEU A 55 15.72 -11.16 15.78
C LEU A 55 15.53 -11.24 17.31
N ARG A 56 14.49 -10.59 17.87
CA ARG A 56 14.30 -10.41 19.33
C ARG A 56 15.54 -9.88 20.05
N ASP A 57 16.42 -9.16 19.36
CA ASP A 57 17.57 -8.55 20.01
C ASP A 57 17.07 -7.41 20.90
N PRO A 58 17.35 -7.44 22.22
CA PRO A 58 17.10 -6.28 23.05
C PRO A 58 17.86 -5.10 22.45
N ALA A 59 17.24 -3.92 22.43
CA ALA A 59 17.92 -2.70 22.01
C ALA A 59 19.28 -2.64 22.72
N PRO A 60 20.38 -2.31 22.01
CA PRO A 60 21.69 -2.26 22.64
C PRO A 60 21.57 -1.41 23.91
N PRO A 61 22.08 -1.90 25.07
CA PRO A 61 21.94 -1.17 26.32
C PRO A 61 22.43 0.24 26.10
N VAL A 62 21.61 1.23 26.49
CA VAL A 62 21.98 2.64 26.48
C VAL A 62 23.36 2.70 27.13
N ALA A 63 24.36 3.15 26.37
CA ALA A 63 25.74 3.17 26.84
C ALA A 63 25.78 3.79 28.23
N PRO A 64 26.44 3.14 29.22
CA PRO A 64 26.48 3.69 30.57
C PRO A 64 26.98 5.12 30.49
N ALA A 65 26.30 6.02 31.20
CA ALA A 65 26.66 7.43 31.23
C ALA A 65 28.17 7.55 31.49
N PRO A 66 28.89 8.40 30.73
CA PRO A 66 30.33 8.54 30.91
C PRO A 66 30.63 8.84 32.37
N ALA A 67 31.67 8.20 32.91
CA ALA A 67 32.09 8.36 34.29
C ALA A 67 32.22 9.86 34.63
N PRO A 68 31.85 10.29 35.85
CA PRO A 68 31.96 11.68 36.23
C PRO A 68 33.40 12.16 36.03
N PRO A 69 33.61 13.36 35.46
CA PRO A 69 34.96 13.85 35.20
C PRO A 69 35.77 13.92 36.49
N ALA A 70 37.04 13.52 36.42
CA ALA A 70 37.97 13.66 37.52
C ALA A 70 37.96 15.11 38.05
N ARG A 71 37.86 15.27 39.37
CA ARG A 71 37.86 16.57 40.05
C ARG A 71 39.02 17.42 39.54
N GLY A 72 38.72 18.53 38.88
CA GLY A 72 39.72 19.54 38.51
C GLY A 72 39.55 20.16 37.13
N GLN A 73 38.74 19.59 36.24
CA GLN A 73 38.42 20.22 34.95
C GLN A 73 37.02 20.82 35.02
N ARG A 74 36.92 22.15 34.83
CA ARG A 74 35.62 22.77 34.48
C ARG A 74 35.20 22.11 33.16
N PRO A 75 34.10 21.34 33.12
CA PRO A 75 33.60 20.86 31.84
C PRO A 75 33.29 22.10 31.03
N ALA A 76 33.81 22.18 29.80
CA ALA A 76 33.19 23.06 28.83
C ALA A 76 31.70 22.73 28.86
N VAL A 77 30.85 23.73 29.13
CA VAL A 77 29.40 23.57 29.07
C VAL A 77 29.08 23.36 27.59
N VAL A 78 29.28 22.13 27.12
CA VAL A 78 28.67 21.63 25.90
C VAL A 78 27.19 21.67 26.22
N ALA A 79 26.48 22.60 25.59
CA ALA A 79 25.03 22.66 25.65
C ALA A 79 24.51 21.21 25.46
N PRO A 80 23.55 20.75 26.28
CA PRO A 80 22.99 19.41 26.10
C PRO A 80 22.64 19.27 24.62
N PRO A 81 23.08 18.19 23.94
CA PRO A 81 22.72 17.99 22.55
C PRO A 81 21.20 18.12 22.45
N PRO A 82 20.68 18.80 21.42
CA PRO A 82 19.24 18.96 21.27
C PRO A 82 18.59 17.58 21.41
N PRO A 83 17.45 17.48 22.14
CA PRO A 83 16.82 16.20 22.39
C PRO A 83 16.68 15.47 21.05
N LEU A 84 17.32 14.31 20.95
CA LEU A 84 17.26 13.51 19.73
C LEU A 84 15.77 13.31 19.41
N PRO A 85 15.36 13.44 18.14
CA PRO A 85 13.99 13.16 17.76
C PRO A 85 13.62 11.76 18.28
N PRO A 86 12.38 11.56 18.76
CA PRO A 86 11.95 10.26 19.25
C PRO A 86 12.28 9.21 18.17
N PRO A 87 12.81 8.04 18.56
CA PRO A 87 13.23 7.04 17.60
C PRO A 87 12.04 6.74 16.67
N PRO A 88 12.29 6.63 15.36
CA PRO A 88 11.23 6.32 14.41
C PRO A 88 10.52 5.04 14.85
N ASP A 89 9.19 5.09 14.89
CA ASP A 89 8.36 3.94 15.23
C ASP A 89 7.58 3.54 13.97
N LEU A 90 7.51 2.24 13.70
CA LEU A 90 6.79 1.70 12.55
C LEU A 90 5.34 2.20 12.52
N LEU A 91 4.71 2.32 13.70
CA LEU A 91 3.34 2.81 13.85
C LEU A 91 3.17 4.24 13.33
N ARG A 92 4.20 5.10 13.46
CA ARG A 92 4.18 6.48 12.96
C ARG A 92 4.46 6.53 11.47
N LEU A 93 5.37 5.68 10.98
CA LEU A 93 5.79 5.67 9.57
C LEU A 93 4.71 5.15 8.61
N VAL A 94 3.69 4.44 9.11
CA VAL A 94 2.49 4.10 8.33
C VAL A 94 1.69 5.32 7.90
N ALA A 95 1.83 6.46 8.58
CA ALA A 95 1.17 7.72 8.24
C ALA A 95 2.13 8.76 7.64
N ASP A 96 3.30 8.34 7.14
CA ASP A 96 4.29 9.25 6.55
C ASP A 96 3.76 9.96 5.29
N GLY A 97 4.25 11.17 5.02
CA GLY A 97 3.86 11.92 3.81
C GLY A 97 4.22 11.19 2.51
N GLU A 98 5.28 10.38 2.52
CA GLU A 98 5.75 9.65 1.33
C GLU A 98 5.08 8.27 1.20
N PRO A 99 4.33 7.98 0.12
CA PRO A 99 3.64 6.69 -0.04
C PRO A 99 4.57 5.48 0.01
N ARG A 100 5.79 5.61 -0.52
CA ARG A 100 6.80 4.54 -0.46
C ARG A 100 7.19 4.18 0.97
N VAL A 101 7.31 5.18 1.85
CA VAL A 101 7.61 4.97 3.26
C VAL A 101 6.43 4.30 3.96
N ARG A 102 5.19 4.76 3.70
CA ARG A 102 3.97 4.15 4.24
C ARG A 102 3.86 2.67 3.88
N ARG A 103 4.05 2.32 2.61
CA ARG A 103 4.05 0.91 2.13
C ARG A 103 5.10 0.09 2.86
N ARG A 104 6.34 0.59 2.91
CA ARG A 104 7.44 -0.16 3.53
C ARG A 104 7.21 -0.39 5.03
N ALA A 105 6.66 0.61 5.72
CA ALA A 105 6.29 0.53 7.14
C ALA A 105 5.14 -0.45 7.37
N ALA A 106 4.07 -0.37 6.57
CA ALA A 106 2.93 -1.28 6.67
C ALA A 106 3.35 -2.75 6.47
N LEU A 107 4.19 -3.02 5.46
CA LEU A 107 4.73 -4.36 5.23
C LEU A 107 5.61 -4.84 6.40
N ALA A 108 6.46 -3.97 6.94
CA ALA A 108 7.30 -4.30 8.09
C ALA A 108 6.45 -4.71 9.29
N ILE A 109 5.41 -3.93 9.63
CA ILE A 109 4.46 -4.23 10.72
C ILE A 109 3.84 -5.62 10.55
N GLY A 110 3.37 -5.94 9.34
CA GLY A 110 2.79 -7.24 9.05
C GLY A 110 3.78 -8.39 9.24
N ARG A 111 5.01 -8.24 8.72
CA ARG A 111 6.06 -9.27 8.82
C ARG A 111 6.53 -9.52 10.25
N VAL A 112 6.63 -8.48 11.07
CA VAL A 112 6.99 -8.64 12.48
C VAL A 112 5.81 -9.11 13.34
N GLY A 113 4.60 -9.22 12.79
CA GLY A 113 3.40 -9.60 13.54
C GLY A 113 3.02 -8.60 14.64
N LEU A 114 3.26 -7.30 14.42
CA LEU A 114 3.05 -6.29 15.46
C LEU A 114 1.55 -6.02 15.67
N ALA A 115 0.97 -6.66 16.68
CA ALA A 115 -0.47 -6.54 17.02
C ALA A 115 -0.94 -5.09 17.30
N GLN A 116 -0.04 -4.23 17.77
CA GLN A 116 -0.32 -2.79 17.97
C GLN A 116 -0.54 -2.05 16.64
N GLY A 117 -0.03 -2.61 15.54
CA GLY A 117 -0.16 -2.08 14.19
C GLY A 117 -1.51 -2.32 13.54
N VAL A 118 -2.40 -3.14 14.12
CA VAL A 118 -3.71 -3.44 13.53
C VAL A 118 -4.53 -2.17 13.27
N GLN A 119 -4.66 -1.28 14.25
CA GLN A 119 -5.45 -0.05 14.08
C GLN A 119 -4.82 0.93 13.07
N PRO A 120 -3.50 1.22 13.12
CA PRO A 120 -2.84 1.99 12.06
C PRO A 120 -2.99 1.39 10.66
N LEU A 121 -2.88 0.07 10.52
CA LEU A 121 -3.06 -0.61 9.23
C LEU A 121 -4.52 -0.55 8.75
N VAL A 122 -5.50 -0.66 9.65
CA VAL A 122 -6.91 -0.47 9.32
C VAL A 122 -7.16 0.95 8.80
N ALA A 123 -6.54 1.98 9.40
CA ALA A 123 -6.61 3.34 8.86
C ALA A 123 -5.97 3.46 7.46
N ALA A 124 -4.85 2.76 7.24
CA ALA A 124 -4.18 2.72 5.94
C ALA A 124 -4.97 2.00 4.83
N LEU A 125 -6.05 1.26 5.16
CA LEU A 125 -7.01 0.76 4.17
C LEU A 125 -7.81 1.88 3.50
N ALA A 126 -7.75 3.12 4.00
CA ALA A 126 -8.37 4.29 3.39
C ALA A 126 -7.36 5.24 2.71
N ASP A 127 -6.12 4.78 2.50
CA ASP A 127 -5.07 5.59 1.88
C ASP A 127 -5.42 5.99 0.44
N MET A 128 -4.94 7.16 0.00
CA MET A 128 -5.14 7.64 -1.37
C MET A 128 -4.43 6.75 -2.40
N ASP A 129 -3.29 6.16 -2.04
CA ASP A 129 -2.52 5.28 -2.91
C ASP A 129 -3.03 3.83 -2.81
N PRO A 130 -3.52 3.23 -3.92
CA PRO A 130 -3.99 1.84 -3.93
C PRO A 130 -2.90 0.84 -3.53
N GLU A 131 -1.62 1.11 -3.79
CA GLU A 131 -0.54 0.23 -3.36
C GLU A 131 -0.35 0.26 -1.83
N VAL A 132 -0.59 1.41 -1.17
CA VAL A 132 -0.60 1.48 0.30
C VAL A 132 -1.76 0.67 0.87
N ARG A 133 -2.97 0.85 0.32
CA ARG A 133 -4.15 0.07 0.75
C ARG A 133 -3.94 -1.44 0.57
N GLN A 134 -3.35 -1.83 -0.56
CA GLN A 134 -3.02 -3.21 -0.90
C GLN A 134 -2.08 -3.84 0.12
N VAL A 135 -0.97 -3.14 0.45
CA VAL A 135 0.00 -3.60 1.44
C VAL A 135 -0.59 -3.61 2.84
N ALA A 136 -1.43 -2.65 3.19
CA ALA A 136 -2.12 -2.61 4.47
C ALA A 136 -3.03 -3.84 4.66
N ALA A 137 -3.84 -4.17 3.64
CA ALA A 137 -4.68 -5.37 3.64
C ALA A 137 -3.84 -6.64 3.80
N PHE A 138 -2.76 -6.77 3.03
CA PHE A 138 -1.86 -7.92 3.12
C PHE A 138 -1.20 -8.03 4.50
N ALA A 139 -0.72 -6.93 5.07
CA ALA A 139 -0.11 -6.89 6.39
C ALA A 139 -1.09 -7.30 7.51
N LEU A 140 -2.36 -6.88 7.43
CA LEU A 140 -3.40 -7.32 8.35
C LEU A 140 -3.63 -8.84 8.28
N GLY A 141 -3.59 -9.41 7.07
CA GLY A 141 -3.64 -10.86 6.86
C GLY A 141 -2.47 -11.61 7.50
N LEU A 142 -1.25 -11.06 7.41
CA LEU A 142 -0.06 -11.63 8.05
C LEU A 142 -0.15 -11.60 9.58
N ILE A 143 -0.74 -10.54 10.16
CA ILE A 143 -0.94 -10.45 11.61
C ILE A 143 -1.99 -11.46 12.08
N GLY A 144 -3.03 -11.71 11.29
CA GLY A 144 -4.05 -12.71 11.60
C GLY A 144 -5.04 -12.29 12.69
N ASP A 145 -5.12 -10.99 13.04
CA ASP A 145 -6.01 -10.49 14.09
C ASP A 145 -7.45 -10.33 13.59
N ALA A 146 -8.40 -10.97 14.28
CA ALA A 146 -9.82 -10.95 13.93
C ALA A 146 -10.44 -9.55 13.91
N ARG A 147 -9.86 -8.57 14.63
CA ARG A 147 -10.30 -7.17 14.60
C ARG A 147 -10.21 -6.53 13.21
N ALA A 148 -9.41 -7.11 12.31
CA ALA A 148 -9.27 -6.66 10.94
C ALA A 148 -10.40 -7.14 10.01
N ARG A 149 -11.26 -8.07 10.45
CA ARG A 149 -12.30 -8.71 9.62
C ARG A 149 -13.20 -7.69 8.92
N ASP A 150 -13.94 -6.88 9.68
CA ASP A 150 -14.94 -5.98 9.10
C ASP A 150 -14.31 -4.92 8.18
N PRO A 151 -13.16 -4.31 8.53
CA PRO A 151 -12.42 -3.44 7.61
C PRO A 151 -11.99 -4.15 6.32
N LEU A 152 -11.50 -5.38 6.38
CA LEU A 152 -11.11 -6.15 5.20
C LEU A 152 -12.32 -6.54 4.34
N VAL A 153 -13.46 -6.86 4.96
CA VAL A 153 -14.72 -7.11 4.24
C VAL A 153 -15.17 -5.85 3.48
N ALA A 154 -15.00 -4.67 4.06
CA ALA A 154 -15.26 -3.42 3.35
C ALA A 154 -14.31 -3.24 2.15
N ALA A 155 -13.01 -3.54 2.33
CA ALA A 155 -11.99 -3.46 1.29
C ALA A 155 -12.19 -4.44 0.11
N LEU A 156 -13.05 -5.45 0.23
CA LEU A 156 -13.48 -6.29 -0.90
C LEU A 156 -14.27 -5.51 -1.98
N ASN A 157 -14.68 -4.27 -1.70
CA ASN A 157 -15.36 -3.38 -2.64
C ASN A 157 -14.47 -2.21 -3.09
N ASP A 158 -13.16 -2.29 -2.85
CA ASP A 158 -12.22 -1.26 -3.31
C ASP A 158 -12.24 -1.15 -4.85
N PRO A 159 -12.14 0.05 -5.43
CA PRO A 159 -12.09 0.20 -6.89
C PRO A 159 -10.85 -0.44 -7.54
N SER A 160 -9.79 -0.71 -6.78
CA SER A 160 -8.58 -1.34 -7.26
C SER A 160 -8.63 -2.87 -7.12
N PRO A 161 -8.50 -3.64 -8.21
CA PRO A 161 -8.43 -5.11 -8.14
C PRO A 161 -7.27 -5.61 -7.27
N LEU A 162 -6.17 -4.84 -7.17
CA LEU A 162 -5.05 -5.13 -6.27
C LEU A 162 -5.50 -5.24 -4.82
N VAL A 163 -6.34 -4.29 -4.40
CA VAL A 163 -6.80 -4.18 -3.02
C VAL A 163 -7.88 -5.22 -2.74
N GLU A 164 -8.85 -5.37 -3.65
CA GLU A 164 -9.90 -6.41 -3.53
C GLU A 164 -9.27 -7.81 -3.35
N GLY A 165 -8.29 -8.14 -4.20
CA GLY A 165 -7.58 -9.41 -4.14
C GLY A 165 -6.79 -9.60 -2.84
N SER A 166 -6.10 -8.56 -2.39
CA SER A 166 -5.30 -8.62 -1.16
C SER A 166 -6.18 -8.69 0.10
N ALA A 167 -7.34 -8.02 0.09
CA ALA A 167 -8.33 -8.13 1.16
C ALA A 167 -8.91 -9.55 1.24
N ALA A 168 -9.22 -10.16 0.09
CA ALA A 168 -9.67 -11.55 0.04
C ALA A 168 -8.60 -12.53 0.55
N GLU A 169 -7.35 -12.37 0.10
CA GLU A 169 -6.21 -13.15 0.59
C GLU A 169 -6.05 -13.02 2.11
N ALA A 170 -6.11 -11.80 2.64
CA ALA A 170 -5.99 -11.52 4.07
C ALA A 170 -7.10 -12.17 4.90
N LEU A 171 -8.35 -12.12 4.45
CA LEU A 171 -9.47 -12.81 5.11
C LEU A 171 -9.27 -14.33 5.13
N GLY A 172 -8.73 -14.90 4.04
CA GLY A 172 -8.36 -16.31 3.98
C GLY A 172 -7.20 -16.69 4.91
N LEU A 173 -6.25 -15.78 5.15
CA LEU A 173 -5.15 -15.98 6.10
C LEU A 173 -5.61 -15.87 7.56
N ILE A 174 -6.50 -14.94 7.88
CA ILE A 174 -7.12 -14.81 9.20
C ILE A 174 -7.96 -16.05 9.55
N GLY A 175 -8.57 -16.69 8.54
CA GLY A 175 -9.35 -17.91 8.74
C GLY A 175 -10.78 -17.66 9.23
N ASP A 176 -11.30 -16.45 9.06
CA ASP A 176 -12.65 -16.10 9.47
C ASP A 176 -13.70 -16.63 8.47
N ALA A 177 -14.35 -17.74 8.84
CA ALA A 177 -15.40 -18.36 8.04
C ALA A 177 -16.60 -17.42 7.79
N GLY A 178 -16.86 -16.46 8.68
CA GLY A 178 -17.90 -15.45 8.54
C GLY A 178 -17.65 -14.44 7.43
N ALA A 179 -16.47 -14.43 6.81
CA ALA A 179 -16.15 -13.63 5.64
C ALA A 179 -16.38 -14.37 4.31
N ALA A 180 -16.64 -15.69 4.35
CA ALA A 180 -16.76 -16.55 3.17
C ALA A 180 -17.78 -16.04 2.15
N ASP A 181 -18.98 -15.64 2.60
CA ASP A 181 -20.02 -15.15 1.70
C ASP A 181 -19.64 -13.83 1.02
N ALA A 182 -18.91 -12.96 1.72
CA ALA A 182 -18.43 -11.70 1.16
C ALA A 182 -17.38 -11.95 0.06
N VAL A 183 -16.44 -12.87 0.31
CA VAL A 183 -15.44 -13.27 -0.70
C VAL A 183 -16.12 -13.98 -1.88
N GLY A 184 -17.14 -14.80 -1.64
CA GLY A 184 -17.96 -15.42 -2.69
C GLY A 184 -18.67 -14.39 -3.58
N ARG A 185 -19.24 -13.34 -2.99
CA ARG A 185 -19.85 -12.23 -3.74
C ARG A 185 -18.83 -11.46 -4.59
N LEU A 186 -17.63 -11.20 -4.06
CA LEU A 186 -16.53 -10.61 -4.85
C LEU A 186 -16.22 -11.49 -6.07
N ALA A 187 -16.00 -12.79 -5.85
CA ALA A 187 -15.70 -13.73 -6.93
C ALA A 187 -16.83 -13.75 -7.99
N GLY A 188 -18.09 -13.81 -7.55
CA GLY A 188 -19.25 -13.77 -8.44
C GLY A 188 -19.32 -12.48 -9.26
N ARG A 189 -19.09 -11.32 -8.63
CA ARG A 189 -19.05 -10.02 -9.32
C ARG A 189 -17.96 -9.97 -10.40
N ILE A 190 -16.76 -10.46 -10.11
CA ILE A 190 -15.66 -10.51 -11.08
C ILE A 190 -15.98 -11.47 -12.24
N VAL A 191 -16.59 -12.62 -11.96
CA VAL A 191 -17.00 -13.58 -13.01
C VAL A 191 -18.07 -12.96 -13.91
N GLN A 192 -19.07 -12.29 -13.33
CA GLN A 192 -20.18 -11.67 -14.05
C GLN A 192 -19.77 -10.45 -14.88
N SER A 193 -18.69 -9.76 -14.51
CA SER A 193 -18.18 -8.61 -15.29
C SER A 193 -17.58 -9.00 -16.64
N GLY A 194 -17.37 -10.30 -16.90
CA GLY A 194 -16.76 -10.79 -18.13
C GLY A 194 -15.24 -10.59 -18.19
N ALA A 195 -14.61 -10.15 -17.09
CA ALA A 195 -13.17 -9.87 -17.03
C ALA A 195 -12.28 -11.10 -17.32
N LEU A 196 -12.85 -12.30 -17.29
CA LEU A 196 -12.17 -13.57 -17.56
C LEU A 196 -12.26 -14.01 -19.04
N ALA A 197 -13.06 -13.33 -19.87
CA ALA A 197 -13.25 -13.67 -21.27
C ALA A 197 -11.98 -13.47 -22.12
N GLN A 198 -11.01 -12.70 -21.62
CA GLN A 198 -9.77 -12.34 -22.32
C GLN A 198 -8.52 -12.93 -21.62
N THR A 199 -8.65 -14.11 -20.99
CA THR A 199 -7.60 -14.72 -20.13
C THR A 199 -6.19 -14.58 -20.75
N PRO A 200 -5.27 -13.84 -20.12
CA PRO A 200 -3.88 -13.74 -20.60
C PRO A 200 -3.19 -15.12 -20.56
N PRO A 201 -2.23 -15.37 -21.45
CA PRO A 201 -1.55 -16.65 -21.53
C PRO A 201 -0.81 -16.99 -20.23
N GLU A 202 -0.68 -18.29 -20.00
CA GLU A 202 -0.14 -18.99 -18.82
C GLU A 202 1.31 -18.64 -18.45
N SER A 203 1.60 -17.38 -18.07
CA SER A 203 2.86 -17.07 -17.38
C SER A 203 2.63 -16.88 -15.88
N ASP A 204 3.56 -17.40 -15.09
CA ASP A 204 3.57 -17.33 -13.62
C ASP A 204 3.56 -15.89 -13.05
N ASP A 205 3.71 -14.88 -13.89
CA ASP A 205 3.61 -13.44 -13.57
C ASP A 205 2.19 -12.90 -13.70
N ALA A 206 1.22 -13.63 -13.17
CA ALA A 206 -0.18 -13.27 -13.31
C ALA A 206 -0.49 -12.01 -12.45
N ARG A 207 -0.34 -10.84 -13.10
CA ARG A 207 -0.63 -9.49 -12.64
C ARG A 207 -1.72 -9.42 -11.56
N ARG A 208 -1.34 -9.08 -10.32
CA ARG A 208 -2.27 -8.93 -9.18
C ARG A 208 -3.23 -7.76 -9.37
N ASP A 209 -2.88 -6.81 -10.25
CA ASP A 209 -3.68 -5.61 -10.55
C ASP A 209 -4.80 -5.81 -11.56
N THR A 210 -5.05 -7.06 -11.94
CA THR A 210 -6.15 -7.42 -12.83
C THR A 210 -7.31 -8.01 -12.03
N PRO A 211 -8.56 -7.87 -12.52
CA PRO A 211 -9.70 -8.59 -11.93
C PRO A 211 -9.47 -10.12 -11.90
N ALA A 212 -8.79 -10.66 -12.91
CA ALA A 212 -8.38 -12.07 -12.91
C ALA A 212 -7.43 -12.41 -11.74
N GLY A 213 -6.53 -11.49 -11.37
CA GLY A 213 -5.71 -11.59 -10.17
C GLY A 213 -6.48 -11.54 -8.87
N ALA A 214 -7.42 -10.61 -8.76
CA ALA A 214 -8.33 -10.53 -7.61
C ALA A 214 -9.14 -11.84 -7.44
N LEU A 215 -9.67 -12.39 -8.53
CA LEU A 215 -10.41 -13.66 -8.50
C LEU A 215 -9.54 -14.83 -8.05
N ARG A 216 -8.30 -14.92 -8.53
CA ARG A 216 -7.36 -15.98 -8.10
C ARG A 216 -7.16 -15.98 -6.58
N LEU A 217 -6.96 -14.79 -6.01
CA LEU A 217 -6.79 -14.62 -4.57
C LEU A 217 -8.10 -14.93 -3.82
N ALA A 218 -9.25 -14.49 -4.33
CA ALA A 218 -10.55 -14.80 -3.75
C ALA A 218 -10.88 -16.30 -3.74
N VAL A 219 -10.60 -17.02 -4.84
CA VAL A 219 -10.75 -18.48 -4.92
C VAL A 219 -9.81 -19.15 -3.93
N GLY A 220 -8.54 -18.73 -3.87
CA GLY A 220 -7.57 -19.25 -2.90
C GLY A 220 -7.97 -19.01 -1.44
N ALA A 221 -8.64 -17.89 -1.15
CA ALA A 221 -9.19 -17.60 0.17
C ALA A 221 -10.38 -18.50 0.50
N LEU A 222 -11.34 -18.66 -0.42
CA LEU A 222 -12.49 -19.55 -0.22
C LEU A 222 -12.07 -21.00 0.03
N VAL A 223 -11.04 -21.47 -0.69
CA VAL A 223 -10.46 -22.81 -0.46
C VAL A 223 -9.85 -22.93 0.93
N ARG A 224 -9.08 -21.92 1.39
CA ARG A 224 -8.54 -21.90 2.76
C ARG A 224 -9.63 -21.91 3.82
N LEU A 225 -10.72 -21.18 3.59
CA LEU A 225 -11.90 -21.15 4.46
C LEU A 225 -12.80 -22.39 4.35
N LYS A 226 -12.48 -23.35 3.46
CA LYS A 226 -13.32 -24.52 3.13
C LYS A 226 -14.75 -24.14 2.71
N ALA A 227 -14.91 -22.96 2.10
CA ALA A 227 -16.17 -22.37 1.71
C ALA A 227 -16.57 -22.77 0.28
N TYR A 228 -16.82 -24.06 0.06
CA TYR A 228 -17.14 -24.60 -1.27
C TYR A 228 -18.53 -24.20 -1.78
N GLY A 229 -19.47 -23.85 -0.90
CA GLY A 229 -20.79 -23.34 -1.27
C GLY A 229 -20.70 -22.00 -2.00
N PRO A 230 -20.17 -20.94 -1.35
CA PRO A 230 -19.96 -19.64 -1.98
C PRO A 230 -19.04 -19.70 -3.22
N LEU A 231 -18.01 -20.56 -3.20
CA LEU A 231 -17.15 -20.78 -4.37
C LEU A 231 -17.94 -21.32 -5.56
N ALA A 232 -18.72 -22.39 -5.37
CA ALA A 232 -19.54 -22.97 -6.42
C ALA A 232 -20.57 -21.97 -6.95
N ALA A 233 -21.22 -21.20 -6.07
CA ALA A 233 -22.19 -20.16 -6.47
C ALA A 233 -21.55 -19.04 -7.32
N ALA A 234 -20.28 -18.73 -7.10
CA ALA A 234 -19.57 -17.71 -7.86
C ALA A 234 -19.16 -18.18 -9.28
N VAL A 235 -18.80 -19.45 -9.44
CA VAL A 235 -18.20 -19.97 -10.68
C VAL A 235 -19.14 -20.82 -11.53
N LEU A 236 -20.27 -21.27 -10.99
CA LEU A 236 -21.25 -22.12 -11.68
C LEU A 236 -22.54 -21.36 -12.04
N ASP A 237 -23.21 -21.83 -13.08
CA ASP A 237 -24.56 -21.45 -13.50
C ASP A 237 -25.39 -22.70 -13.75
N ASN A 238 -26.39 -23.00 -12.93
CA ASN A 238 -27.18 -24.24 -13.03
C ASN A 238 -26.30 -25.50 -13.19
N GLY A 239 -25.16 -25.52 -12.51
CA GLY A 239 -24.19 -26.62 -12.58
C GLY A 239 -23.19 -26.57 -13.74
N GLN A 240 -23.28 -25.58 -14.63
CA GLN A 240 -22.34 -25.37 -15.73
C GLN A 240 -21.26 -24.36 -15.32
N PRO A 241 -19.97 -24.62 -15.59
CA PRO A 241 -18.91 -23.66 -15.27
C PRO A 241 -19.00 -22.41 -16.14
N ARG A 242 -19.12 -21.24 -15.50
CA ARG A 242 -19.04 -19.92 -16.16
C ARG A 242 -17.62 -19.56 -16.57
N VAL A 243 -16.63 -20.18 -15.92
CA VAL A 243 -15.20 -19.88 -16.09
C VAL A 243 -14.51 -21.10 -16.69
N ARG A 244 -13.81 -20.91 -17.82
CA ARG A 244 -13.00 -21.95 -18.49
C ARG A 244 -11.54 -21.98 -18.03
N TRP A 245 -11.19 -21.22 -17.00
CA TRP A 245 -9.85 -21.19 -16.44
C TRP A 245 -9.48 -22.56 -15.87
N TRP A 246 -8.42 -23.16 -16.41
CA TRP A 246 -8.11 -24.58 -16.22
C TRP A 246 -8.01 -25.03 -14.76
N PRO A 247 -7.44 -24.26 -13.80
CA PRO A 247 -7.33 -24.71 -12.41
C PRO A 247 -8.67 -24.82 -11.69
N ILE A 248 -9.64 -23.94 -12.00
CA ILE A 248 -11.00 -24.04 -11.44
C ILE A 248 -11.72 -25.23 -12.06
N ALA A 249 -11.65 -25.36 -13.39
CA ALA A 249 -12.27 -26.48 -14.09
C ALA A 249 -11.71 -27.83 -13.62
N TYR A 250 -10.41 -27.92 -13.42
CA TYR A 250 -9.71 -29.09 -12.89
C TYR A 250 -10.11 -29.42 -11.45
N ALA A 251 -10.15 -28.42 -10.57
CA ALA A 251 -10.57 -28.60 -9.17
C ALA A 251 -12.02 -29.11 -9.08
N LEU A 252 -12.93 -28.57 -9.90
CA LEU A 252 -14.33 -28.98 -9.94
C LEU A 252 -14.50 -30.42 -10.46
N GLN A 253 -13.75 -30.81 -11.50
CA GLN A 253 -13.82 -32.14 -12.08
C GLN A 253 -13.32 -33.24 -11.12
N ARG A 254 -12.31 -32.93 -10.32
CA ARG A 254 -11.66 -33.89 -9.41
C ARG A 254 -12.41 -34.10 -8.09
N LEU A 255 -13.33 -33.18 -7.76
CA LEU A 255 -14.16 -33.26 -6.55
C LEU A 255 -15.46 -34.05 -6.75
N GLU A 256 -15.74 -34.56 -7.95
CA GLU A 256 -17.02 -35.25 -8.29
C GLU A 256 -18.24 -34.50 -7.73
N ASP A 257 -18.22 -33.16 -7.77
CA ASP A 257 -19.29 -32.35 -7.21
C ASP A 257 -20.55 -32.61 -8.03
N LYS A 258 -21.57 -33.22 -7.42
CA LYS A 258 -22.85 -33.58 -8.05
C LYS A 258 -23.58 -32.39 -8.69
N ARG A 259 -23.17 -31.16 -8.37
CA ARG A 259 -23.68 -29.94 -9.00
C ARG A 259 -23.11 -29.73 -10.40
N VAL A 260 -21.93 -30.26 -10.72
CA VAL A 260 -21.34 -30.23 -12.06
C VAL A 260 -21.96 -31.38 -12.85
N GLY A 261 -22.83 -31.06 -13.81
CA GLY A 261 -23.59 -32.10 -14.53
C GLY A 261 -22.71 -33.15 -15.20
N ASP A 262 -23.16 -34.42 -15.19
CA ASP A 262 -22.46 -35.56 -15.78
C ASP A 262 -22.25 -35.38 -17.30
N ARG A 263 -21.03 -35.03 -17.75
CA ARG A 263 -20.55 -35.23 -19.14
C ARG A 263 -19.02 -35.02 -19.28
N PRO A 264 -18.39 -35.50 -20.38
CA PRO A 264 -17.04 -36.06 -20.37
C PRO A 264 -15.94 -35.02 -20.14
N PRO A 265 -14.70 -35.48 -19.81
CA PRO A 265 -13.54 -34.61 -19.62
C PRO A 265 -13.41 -33.60 -20.75
N ILE A 266 -13.17 -32.35 -20.36
CA ILE A 266 -12.76 -31.26 -21.23
C ILE A 266 -11.76 -31.84 -22.22
N ALA A 267 -12.14 -31.88 -23.50
CA ALA A 267 -11.22 -32.29 -24.55
C ALA A 267 -9.99 -31.40 -24.38
N THR A 268 -8.89 -32.01 -23.95
CA THR A 268 -7.58 -31.39 -23.94
C THR A 268 -7.37 -30.90 -25.37
N CYS A 269 -7.43 -29.59 -25.59
CA CYS A 269 -6.85 -28.99 -26.78
C CYS A 269 -5.35 -29.22 -26.64
N SER A 270 -4.93 -30.43 -27.02
CA SER A 270 -3.55 -30.81 -27.16
C SER A 270 -2.94 -29.82 -28.13
N SER A 271 -1.91 -29.14 -27.65
CA SER A 271 -0.94 -28.39 -28.42
C SER A 271 -0.50 -29.20 -29.65
N LYS A 272 -1.21 -29.03 -30.77
CA LYS A 272 -0.72 -29.34 -32.10
C LYS A 272 -0.95 -28.11 -32.95
N PRO A 273 0.11 -27.50 -33.52
CA PRO A 273 -0.07 -26.42 -34.47
C PRO A 273 -0.89 -26.97 -35.64
N CYS A 274 -1.96 -26.27 -36.00
CA CYS A 274 -2.70 -26.52 -37.24
C CYS A 274 -1.70 -26.62 -38.38
N ALA A 275 -1.43 -27.84 -38.85
CA ALA A 275 -0.79 -28.05 -40.12
C ALA A 275 -1.73 -27.43 -41.17
N ARG A 276 -1.24 -26.41 -41.88
CA ARG A 276 -1.81 -25.99 -43.15
C ARG A 276 -1.89 -27.23 -44.04
N SER A 277 -3.10 -27.71 -44.30
CA SER A 277 -3.37 -28.42 -45.54
C SER A 277 -4.04 -27.41 -46.48
N ASP A 278 -3.22 -26.77 -47.30
CA ASP A 278 -3.67 -26.17 -48.55
C ASP A 278 -4.24 -27.31 -49.42
N ALA A 279 -5.54 -27.52 -49.35
CA ALA A 279 -6.30 -28.24 -50.36
C ALA A 279 -7.08 -27.17 -51.13
N SER A 280 -6.44 -26.70 -52.19
CA SER A 280 -6.99 -25.89 -53.27
C SER A 280 -8.34 -26.45 -53.74
N ALA A 281 -9.42 -25.73 -53.41
CA ALA A 281 -10.73 -25.88 -54.05
C ALA A 281 -11.24 -24.47 -54.41
N THR A 282 -10.88 -24.03 -55.60
CA THR A 282 -11.35 -22.81 -56.26
C THR A 282 -12.86 -22.84 -56.47
N PRO A 283 -13.62 -21.78 -56.12
CA PRO A 283 -15.03 -21.70 -56.49
C PRO A 283 -15.29 -20.82 -57.73
N ARG A 284 -16.18 -21.33 -58.59
CA ARG A 284 -17.11 -20.64 -59.54
C ARG A 284 -16.53 -19.90 -60.77
N ARG A 285 -16.99 -20.29 -61.97
CA ARG A 285 -18.18 -19.70 -62.66
C ARG A 285 -18.43 -20.27 -64.08
N ARG A 286 -19.71 -20.55 -64.34
CA ARG A 286 -20.52 -20.37 -65.58
C ARG A 286 -20.12 -21.05 -66.90
N THR A 287 -21.02 -21.92 -67.38
CA THR A 287 -21.70 -21.71 -68.69
C THR A 287 -23.02 -22.50 -68.76
N ARG A 288 -24.01 -21.89 -69.41
CA ARG A 288 -25.32 -22.46 -69.79
C ARG A 288 -25.14 -23.51 -70.90
N CYS A 289 -26.02 -24.51 -70.92
CA CYS A 289 -26.93 -24.88 -72.01
C CYS A 289 -28.08 -25.68 -71.40
#